data_AF-A0A4S2RB97-F1
#
_entry.id   AF-A0A4S2RB97-F1
#
_cell.length_a   1.000
_cell.length_b   1.000
_cell.length_c   1.000
_cell.angle_alpha   90.00
_cell.angle_beta   90.00
_cell.angle_gamma   90.00
#
_symmetry.space_group_name_H-M   'P 1'
#
loop_
_entity.id
_entity.type
_entity.pdbx_description
1 polymer ?
#
loop_
_entity_poly.entity_id
_entity_poly.type
_entity_poly.pdbx_seq_one_letter_code
_entity_poly.pdbx_strand_id
1 'polypeptide(L)'
;MSITEFRAAKRDDRAAEREQDRADRLAAEQAKLERDRLAAEQKLERERLAQEAEDKRREQDRADRQAAEQAQREREEADRKARAQAEKERKREADRKRRERRERRAAFIKSVPGWVSEHLDLAAALAVMACSIVPALISQAGSLSSTGIAGEDAMGWMGGLLIALLPVMLECSAWAATAGEAKAMKQRRSPWPYRVAIYSFAGMAAWVNYLHGDHVGGEEYGLLLGSVLAASSVIPIAVWQLVQVGRHGEYKAQRKADREAKSELKAWRERCKKLYPDVWHTAKQLRAIAGPGELTELAAWQAAYAVHEGAGDGEMDPELMALLSADLLELRVDAEGRLADVLNRLRAVRTDRLKASATLTGKPFAGTGETSADASVKVAANGGTTPPTRSPETSVSGLLDHLGRPLTQSASSQAAPSVPPSARARETAPARTRKPRPAPPVRTLSKGAKNAAKETAKRSATAAAADEKKALEEWALTRLRTSGEVTWQEIRDEAHARRKTTDKKAVAPGRSWAYDRRTAALEAHGKGGLHAVRTGEAA
;
A
#
# COMPACT_ATOMS: atom_id res chain seq x y z
N MET A 1 -99.29 2.69 119.90
CA MET A 1 -98.02 2.04 119.51
C MET A 1 -97.02 2.22 120.63
N SER A 2 -96.52 1.11 121.16
CA SER A 2 -95.51 1.13 122.22
C SER A 2 -94.12 1.39 121.63
N ILE A 3 -93.21 1.97 122.41
CA ILE A 3 -91.85 2.34 121.99
C ILE A 3 -91.05 1.12 121.45
N THR A 4 -91.42 -0.09 121.85
CA THR A 4 -90.81 -1.35 121.37
C THR A 4 -91.26 -1.72 119.96
N GLU A 5 -92.53 -1.47 119.58
CA GLU A 5 -93.05 -1.71 118.24
C GLU A 5 -92.44 -0.75 117.22
N PHE A 6 -92.27 0.52 117.59
CA PHE A 6 -91.60 1.51 116.74
C PHE A 6 -90.13 1.16 116.47
N ARG A 7 -89.44 0.53 117.43
CA ARG A 7 -88.05 0.08 117.29
C ARG A 7 -87.91 -1.24 116.50
N ALA A 8 -88.96 -2.05 116.41
CA ALA A 8 -88.98 -3.26 115.59
C ALA A 8 -89.28 -2.89 114.13
N ALA A 9 -90.31 -2.08 113.88
CA ALA A 9 -90.63 -1.55 112.55
C ALA A 9 -89.42 -0.81 111.93
N LYS A 10 -88.72 0.02 112.71
CA LYS A 10 -87.51 0.71 112.24
C LYS A 10 -86.32 -0.22 111.94
N ARG A 11 -86.29 -1.45 112.46
CA ARG A 11 -85.27 -2.45 112.11
C ARG A 11 -85.63 -3.20 110.83
N ASP A 12 -86.90 -3.52 110.66
CA ASP A 12 -87.41 -4.19 109.46
C ASP A 12 -87.36 -3.25 108.25
N ASP A 13 -87.69 -1.96 108.42
CA ASP A 13 -87.50 -0.92 107.39
C ASP A 13 -86.02 -0.80 106.98
N ARG A 14 -85.10 -0.83 107.96
CA ARG A 14 -83.65 -0.80 107.69
C ARG A 14 -83.13 -2.09 107.05
N ALA A 15 -83.79 -3.22 107.26
CA ALA A 15 -83.43 -4.48 106.64
C ALA A 15 -83.92 -4.52 105.18
N ALA A 16 -85.15 -4.06 104.93
CA ALA A 16 -85.72 -3.89 103.60
C ALA A 16 -84.91 -2.89 102.75
N GLU A 17 -84.49 -1.76 103.35
CA GLU A 17 -83.64 -0.75 102.69
C GLU A 17 -82.29 -1.34 102.27
N ARG A 18 -81.69 -2.22 103.09
CA ARG A 18 -80.43 -2.91 102.73
C ARG A 18 -80.61 -4.00 101.68
N GLU A 19 -81.79 -4.59 101.56
CA GLU A 19 -82.08 -5.55 100.51
C GLU A 19 -82.37 -4.87 99.18
N GLN A 20 -83.09 -3.74 99.21
CA GLN A 20 -83.26 -2.86 98.05
C GLN A 20 -81.91 -2.31 97.58
N ASP A 21 -81.06 -1.81 98.48
CA ASP A 21 -79.70 -1.38 98.14
C ASP A 21 -78.85 -2.48 97.49
N ARG A 22 -79.02 -3.74 97.93
CA ARG A 22 -78.30 -4.88 97.34
C ARG A 22 -78.86 -5.24 95.96
N ALA A 23 -80.17 -5.23 95.80
CA ALA A 23 -80.82 -5.46 94.52
C ALA A 23 -80.45 -4.36 93.50
N ASP A 24 -80.44 -3.09 93.93
CA ASP A 24 -80.07 -1.94 93.10
C ASP A 24 -78.61 -1.97 92.69
N ARG A 25 -77.70 -2.39 93.57
CA ARG A 25 -76.27 -2.58 93.23
C ARG A 25 -76.09 -3.69 92.19
N LEU A 26 -76.78 -4.81 92.35
CA LEU A 26 -76.71 -5.91 91.38
C LEU A 26 -77.31 -5.52 90.03
N ALA A 27 -78.43 -4.80 90.03
CA ALA A 27 -79.03 -4.26 88.81
C ALA A 27 -78.10 -3.24 88.13
N ALA A 28 -77.42 -2.39 88.90
CA ALA A 28 -76.44 -1.44 88.38
C ALA A 28 -75.20 -2.13 87.80
N GLU A 29 -74.71 -3.21 88.42
CA GLU A 29 -73.60 -4.01 87.90
C GLU A 29 -73.99 -4.76 86.61
N GLN A 30 -75.18 -5.35 86.56
CA GLN A 30 -75.68 -6.00 85.34
C GLN A 30 -75.85 -4.99 84.21
N ALA A 31 -76.44 -3.82 84.48
CA ALA A 31 -76.56 -2.75 83.49
C ALA A 31 -75.20 -2.24 83.01
N LYS A 32 -74.17 -2.23 83.87
CA LYS A 32 -72.80 -1.87 83.49
C LYS A 32 -72.19 -2.93 82.58
N LEU A 33 -72.33 -4.22 82.91
CA LEU A 33 -71.81 -5.32 82.08
C LEU A 33 -72.48 -5.37 80.71
N GLU A 34 -73.79 -5.13 80.62
CA GLU A 34 -74.49 -5.05 79.33
C GLU A 34 -74.04 -3.86 78.50
N ARG A 35 -73.83 -2.68 79.12
CA ARG A 35 -73.25 -1.52 78.43
C ARG A 35 -71.84 -1.80 77.92
N ASP A 36 -71.02 -2.47 78.71
CA ASP A 36 -69.64 -2.82 78.33
C ASP A 36 -69.63 -3.85 77.18
N ARG A 37 -70.56 -4.83 77.17
CA ARG A 37 -70.74 -5.78 76.06
C ARG A 37 -71.16 -5.09 74.78
N LEU A 38 -72.19 -4.25 74.83
CA LEU A 38 -72.66 -3.48 73.67
C LEU A 38 -71.57 -2.55 73.14
N ALA A 39 -70.79 -1.93 74.03
CA ALA A 39 -69.66 -1.09 73.62
C ALA A 39 -68.54 -1.91 72.94
N ALA A 40 -68.26 -3.12 73.41
CA ALA A 40 -67.29 -4.02 72.79
C ALA A 40 -67.75 -4.51 71.41
N GLU A 41 -69.02 -4.87 71.26
CA GLU A 41 -69.61 -5.28 69.98
C GLU A 41 -69.59 -4.14 68.96
N GLN A 42 -69.99 -2.93 69.36
CA GLN A 42 -69.91 -1.75 68.50
C GLN A 42 -68.49 -1.42 68.07
N LYS A 43 -67.50 -1.64 68.95
CA LYS A 43 -66.10 -1.43 68.61
C LYS A 43 -65.61 -2.43 67.56
N LEU A 44 -65.97 -3.71 67.71
CA LEU A 44 -65.63 -4.77 66.75
C LEU A 44 -66.30 -4.53 65.38
N GLU A 45 -67.56 -4.10 65.35
CA GLU A 45 -68.23 -3.76 64.09
C GLU A 45 -67.58 -2.56 63.39
N ARG A 46 -67.21 -1.52 64.15
CA ARG A 46 -66.47 -0.37 63.60
C ARG A 46 -65.11 -0.78 63.06
N GLU A 47 -64.39 -1.67 63.73
CA GLU A 47 -63.10 -2.19 63.27
C GLU A 47 -63.25 -3.02 61.99
N ARG A 48 -64.30 -3.85 61.87
CA ARG A 48 -64.59 -4.60 60.63
C ARG A 48 -64.92 -3.68 59.46
N LEU A 49 -65.79 -2.69 59.68
CA LEU A 49 -66.14 -1.71 58.66
C LEU A 49 -64.92 -0.86 58.24
N ALA A 50 -64.03 -0.53 59.19
CA ALA A 50 -62.78 0.17 58.89
C ALA A 50 -61.83 -0.69 58.05
N GLN A 51 -61.69 -1.98 58.36
CA GLN A 51 -60.88 -2.93 57.59
C GLN A 51 -61.42 -3.12 56.16
N GLU A 52 -62.73 -3.32 55.99
CA GLU A 52 -63.34 -3.44 54.66
C GLU A 52 -63.19 -2.16 53.83
N ALA A 53 -63.26 -0.98 54.46
CA ALA A 53 -63.01 0.28 53.78
C ALA A 53 -61.53 0.44 53.37
N GLU A 54 -60.60 -0.05 54.18
CA GLU A 54 -59.17 -0.02 53.87
C GLU A 54 -58.83 -0.99 52.73
N ASP A 55 -59.38 -2.20 52.72
CA ASP A 55 -59.16 -3.17 51.66
C ASP A 55 -59.73 -2.71 50.32
N LYS A 56 -60.92 -2.09 50.30
CA LYS A 56 -61.48 -1.46 49.09
C LYS A 56 -60.59 -0.34 48.56
N ARG A 57 -60.00 0.48 49.44
CA ARG A 57 -59.04 1.52 49.03
C ARG A 57 -57.77 0.92 48.44
N ARG A 58 -57.25 -0.17 49.03
CA ARG A 58 -56.07 -0.88 48.51
C ARG A 58 -56.33 -1.51 47.15
N GLU A 59 -57.53 -2.03 46.91
CA GLU A 59 -57.91 -2.57 45.59
C GLU A 59 -58.06 -1.47 44.54
N GLN A 60 -58.68 -0.35 44.89
CA GLN A 60 -58.75 0.83 44.01
C GLN A 60 -57.35 1.37 43.68
N ASP A 61 -56.48 1.50 44.67
CA ASP A 61 -55.09 1.93 44.46
C ASP A 61 -54.31 0.97 43.54
N ARG A 62 -54.57 -0.33 43.61
CA ARG A 62 -53.95 -1.31 42.69
C ARG A 62 -54.48 -1.15 41.27
N ALA A 63 -55.79 -0.96 41.11
CA ALA A 63 -56.41 -0.75 39.81
C ALA A 63 -55.92 0.56 39.16
N ASP A 64 -55.85 1.65 39.93
CA ASP A 64 -55.37 2.95 39.46
C ASP A 64 -53.88 2.91 39.10
N ARG A 65 -53.05 2.19 39.86
CA ARG A 65 -51.64 1.97 39.51
C ARG A 65 -51.48 1.19 38.22
N GLN A 66 -52.27 0.12 38.02
CA GLN A 66 -52.24 -0.66 36.78
C GLN A 66 -52.69 0.16 35.57
N ALA A 67 -53.75 0.96 35.71
CA ALA A 67 -54.21 1.86 34.66
C ALA A 67 -53.16 2.95 34.34
N ALA A 68 -52.50 3.52 35.36
CA ALA A 68 -51.43 4.48 35.18
C ALA A 68 -50.20 3.88 34.48
N GLU A 69 -49.82 2.65 34.83
CA GLU A 69 -48.71 1.93 34.19
C GLU A 69 -49.03 1.60 32.71
N GLN A 70 -50.25 1.17 32.40
CA GLN A 70 -50.67 0.92 31.02
C GLN A 70 -50.67 2.21 30.20
N ALA A 71 -51.23 3.30 30.74
CA ALA A 71 -51.21 4.61 30.08
C ALA A 71 -49.78 5.15 29.88
N GLN A 72 -48.86 4.90 30.81
CA GLN A 72 -47.44 5.24 30.63
C GLN A 72 -46.79 4.41 29.52
N ARG A 73 -47.03 3.10 29.46
CA ARG A 73 -46.50 2.22 28.40
C ARG A 73 -46.99 2.64 27.02
N GLU A 74 -48.28 2.95 26.88
CA GLU A 74 -48.85 3.41 25.61
C GLU A 74 -48.25 4.77 25.16
N ARG A 75 -48.05 5.70 26.10
CA ARG A 75 -47.37 6.98 25.83
C ARG A 75 -45.91 6.78 25.42
N GLU A 76 -45.19 5.89 26.09
CA GLU A 76 -43.81 5.56 25.73
C GLU A 76 -43.72 4.91 24.34
N GLU A 77 -44.64 4.03 23.98
CA GLU A 77 -44.69 3.41 22.67
C GLU A 77 -45.05 4.41 21.57
N ALA A 78 -46.00 5.31 21.84
CA ALA A 78 -46.35 6.40 20.93
C ALA A 78 -45.16 7.35 20.72
N ASP A 79 -44.45 7.72 21.79
CA ASP A 79 -43.24 8.53 21.75
C ASP A 79 -42.09 7.83 21.01
N ARG A 80 -41.91 6.51 21.20
CA ARG A 80 -40.90 5.74 20.46
C ARG A 80 -41.23 5.70 18.97
N LYS A 81 -42.50 5.52 18.59
CA LYS A 81 -42.94 5.54 17.18
C LYS A 81 -42.77 6.93 16.57
N ALA A 82 -43.14 8.00 17.29
CA ALA A 82 -42.96 9.38 16.86
C ALA A 82 -41.47 9.75 16.69
N ARG A 83 -40.61 9.35 17.66
CA ARG A 83 -39.15 9.55 17.57
C ARG A 83 -38.53 8.78 16.41
N ALA A 84 -38.97 7.54 16.18
CA ALA A 84 -38.49 6.73 15.05
C ALA A 84 -38.91 7.32 13.68
N GLN A 85 -40.10 7.90 13.58
CA GLN A 85 -40.55 8.60 12.37
C GLN A 85 -39.77 9.91 12.17
N ALA A 86 -39.62 10.72 13.22
CA ALA A 86 -38.83 11.94 13.17
C ALA A 86 -37.35 11.68 12.82
N GLU A 87 -36.76 10.59 13.30
CA GLU A 87 -35.39 10.20 12.95
C GLU A 87 -35.28 9.75 11.50
N LYS A 88 -36.27 9.02 10.96
CA LYS A 88 -36.33 8.65 9.54
C LYS A 88 -36.45 9.88 8.64
N GLU A 89 -37.26 10.86 9.02
CA GLU A 89 -37.40 12.13 8.28
C GLU A 89 -36.11 12.96 8.35
N ARG A 90 -35.51 13.09 9.54
CA ARG A 90 -34.21 13.76 9.70
C ARG A 90 -33.11 13.08 8.89
N LYS A 91 -33.09 11.76 8.79
CA LYS A 91 -32.15 11.01 7.94
C LYS A 91 -32.37 11.31 6.46
N ARG A 92 -33.63 11.28 5.98
CA ARG A 92 -33.98 11.63 4.60
C ARG A 92 -33.61 13.06 4.25
N GLU A 93 -33.87 14.01 5.15
CA GLU A 93 -33.52 15.41 4.97
C GLU A 93 -32.00 15.64 5.00
N ALA A 94 -31.28 14.95 5.89
CA ALA A 94 -29.82 14.99 5.95
C ALA A 94 -29.19 14.38 4.69
N ASP A 95 -29.75 13.30 4.15
CA ASP A 95 -29.29 12.69 2.91
C ASP A 95 -29.58 13.58 1.69
N ARG A 96 -30.75 14.24 1.66
CA ARG A 96 -31.06 15.25 0.64
C ARG A 96 -30.09 16.43 0.71
N LYS A 97 -29.84 16.99 1.89
CA LYS A 97 -28.85 18.05 2.12
C LYS A 97 -27.43 17.60 1.74
N ARG A 98 -27.07 16.33 1.97
CA ARG A 98 -25.79 15.75 1.53
C ARG A 98 -25.70 15.63 0.01
N ARG A 99 -26.78 15.21 -0.67
CA ARG A 99 -26.85 15.16 -2.14
C ARG A 99 -26.75 16.56 -2.74
N GLU A 100 -27.53 17.52 -2.26
CA GLU A 100 -27.46 18.92 -2.70
C GLU A 100 -26.07 19.53 -2.45
N ARG A 101 -25.42 19.23 -1.31
CA ARG A 101 -24.02 19.65 -1.08
C ARG A 101 -23.04 18.97 -2.03
N ARG A 102 -23.24 17.69 -2.37
CA ARG A 102 -22.40 16.97 -3.34
C ARG A 102 -22.60 17.51 -4.75
N GLU A 103 -23.82 17.84 -5.14
CA GLU A 103 -24.15 18.43 -6.44
C GLU A 103 -23.61 19.85 -6.56
N ARG A 104 -23.74 20.68 -5.51
CA ARG A 104 -23.10 22.01 -5.47
C ARG A 104 -21.58 21.92 -5.54
N ARG A 105 -20.97 20.95 -4.83
CA ARG A 105 -19.52 20.71 -4.92
C ARG A 105 -19.12 20.17 -6.30
N ALA A 106 -19.89 19.28 -6.89
CA ALA A 106 -19.63 18.74 -8.22
C ALA A 106 -19.79 19.82 -9.30
N ALA A 107 -20.80 20.68 -9.20
CA ALA A 107 -20.99 21.84 -10.08
C ALA A 107 -19.84 22.83 -9.93
N PHE A 108 -19.41 23.13 -8.70
CA PHE A 108 -18.25 23.97 -8.43
C PHE A 108 -16.95 23.37 -8.98
N ILE A 109 -16.72 22.06 -8.80
CA ILE A 109 -15.55 21.35 -9.34
C ILE A 109 -15.59 21.30 -10.89
N LYS A 110 -16.78 21.20 -11.49
CA LYS A 110 -16.96 21.27 -12.95
C LYS A 110 -16.77 22.68 -13.52
N SER A 111 -17.04 23.74 -12.74
CA SER A 111 -16.78 25.12 -13.15
C SER A 111 -15.33 25.55 -12.95
N VAL A 112 -14.56 24.79 -12.16
CA VAL A 112 -13.11 24.99 -12.05
C VAL A 112 -12.46 24.45 -13.33
N PRO A 113 -11.63 25.24 -14.05
CA PRO A 113 -10.95 24.77 -15.26
C PRO A 113 -10.28 23.42 -14.99
N GLY A 114 -10.47 22.42 -15.86
CA GLY A 114 -9.98 21.05 -15.64
C GLY A 114 -8.49 20.94 -15.30
N TRP A 115 -7.69 21.92 -15.72
CA TRP A 115 -6.29 22.05 -15.33
C TRP A 115 -6.09 22.31 -13.83
N VAL A 116 -6.94 23.13 -13.19
CA VAL A 116 -6.83 23.45 -11.76
C VAL A 116 -7.28 22.27 -10.90
N SER A 117 -8.28 21.49 -11.31
CA SER A 117 -8.72 20.31 -10.55
C SER A 117 -7.72 19.15 -10.60
N GLU A 118 -7.02 18.97 -11.72
CA GLU A 118 -5.87 18.04 -11.84
C GLU A 118 -4.64 18.50 -11.05
N HIS A 119 -4.57 19.80 -10.74
CA HIS A 119 -3.45 20.45 -10.07
C HIS A 119 -3.88 21.23 -8.82
N LEU A 120 -4.91 20.79 -8.09
CA LEU A 120 -5.40 21.48 -6.89
C LEU A 120 -4.30 21.67 -5.84
N ASP A 121 -3.42 20.68 -5.70
CA ASP A 121 -2.23 20.75 -4.86
C ASP A 121 -1.25 21.84 -5.33
N LEU A 122 -1.09 22.00 -6.64
CA LEU A 122 -0.24 23.04 -7.23
C LEU A 122 -0.84 24.43 -7.03
N ALA A 123 -2.16 24.57 -7.23
CA ALA A 123 -2.88 25.82 -7.06
C ALA A 123 -2.93 26.27 -5.59
N ALA A 124 -3.13 25.33 -4.66
CA ALA A 124 -3.06 25.60 -3.21
C ALA A 124 -1.64 25.97 -2.78
N ALA A 125 -0.61 25.27 -3.28
CA ALA A 125 0.78 25.63 -3.05
C ALA A 125 1.12 27.02 -3.61
N LEU A 126 0.65 27.33 -4.83
CA LEU A 126 0.79 28.65 -5.46
C LEU A 126 0.11 29.74 -4.64
N ALA A 127 -1.09 29.50 -4.11
CA ALA A 127 -1.81 30.48 -3.30
C ALA A 127 -1.12 30.76 -1.96
N VAL A 128 -0.74 29.70 -1.23
CA VAL A 128 -0.01 29.85 0.05
C VAL A 128 1.33 30.54 -0.16
N MET A 129 2.04 30.22 -1.24
CA MET A 129 3.34 30.84 -1.53
C MET A 129 3.20 32.26 -2.06
N ALA A 130 2.22 32.56 -2.91
CA ALA A 130 1.92 33.94 -3.33
C ALA A 130 1.63 34.84 -2.12
N CYS A 131 0.88 34.34 -1.13
CA CYS A 131 0.63 35.04 0.12
C CYS A 131 1.90 35.29 0.96
N SER A 132 2.97 34.51 0.78
CA SER A 132 4.26 34.73 1.45
C SER A 132 5.22 35.63 0.64
N ILE A 133 5.13 35.58 -0.69
CA ILE A 133 5.99 36.34 -1.61
C ILE A 133 5.57 37.81 -1.64
N VAL A 134 4.27 38.09 -1.66
CA VAL A 134 3.77 39.48 -1.77
C VAL A 134 4.23 40.35 -0.59
N PRO A 135 4.13 39.94 0.69
CA PRO A 135 4.68 40.72 1.80
C PRO A 135 6.21 40.86 1.75
N ALA A 136 6.93 39.84 1.29
CA ALA A 136 8.38 39.89 1.16
C ALA A 136 8.83 40.88 0.07
N LEU A 137 8.14 40.92 -1.08
CA LEU A 137 8.40 41.90 -2.14
C LEU A 137 8.07 43.33 -1.69
N ILE A 138 6.98 43.53 -0.95
CA ILE A 138 6.62 44.84 -0.39
C ILE A 138 7.68 45.30 0.63
N SER A 139 8.12 44.40 1.51
CA SER A 139 9.16 44.69 2.51
C SER A 139 10.52 44.99 1.87
N GLN A 140 10.92 44.22 0.85
CA GLN A 140 12.16 44.46 0.10
C GLN A 140 12.11 45.76 -0.70
N ALA A 141 10.98 46.08 -1.33
CA ALA A 141 10.80 47.38 -2.00
C ALA A 141 10.95 48.55 -1.03
N GLY A 142 10.48 48.41 0.22
CA GLY A 142 10.67 49.40 1.28
C GLY A 142 12.10 49.47 1.83
N SER A 143 12.85 48.35 1.83
CA SER A 143 14.24 48.30 2.28
C SER A 143 15.23 48.79 1.21
N LEU A 144 14.90 48.69 -0.07
CA LEU A 144 15.82 49.05 -1.15
C LEU A 144 15.79 50.55 -1.46
N SER A 145 14.68 51.22 -1.17
CA SER A 145 14.59 52.68 -1.25
C SER A 145 15.59 53.40 -0.33
N SER A 146 16.07 52.75 0.74
CA SER A 146 17.05 53.33 1.68
C SER A 146 18.52 53.00 1.37
N THR A 147 18.81 52.08 0.45
CA THR A 147 20.19 51.62 0.16
C THR A 147 20.97 52.47 -0.86
N GLY A 148 20.40 53.55 -1.39
CA GLY A 148 21.10 54.48 -2.29
C GLY A 148 21.39 53.95 -3.70
N ILE A 149 21.22 52.64 -3.97
CA ILE A 149 21.30 52.04 -5.32
C ILE A 149 20.14 52.52 -6.22
N ALA A 150 19.02 52.91 -5.61
CA ALA A 150 17.91 53.60 -6.26
C ALA A 150 18.07 55.14 -6.30
N GLY A 151 19.20 55.67 -5.79
CA GLY A 151 19.53 57.09 -5.90
C GLY A 151 19.63 57.51 -7.37
N GLU A 152 19.28 58.77 -7.64
CA GLU A 152 19.12 59.34 -8.99
C GLU A 152 20.38 59.18 -9.87
N ASP A 153 21.57 58.99 -9.27
CA ASP A 153 22.85 59.14 -9.97
C ASP A 153 23.43 57.86 -10.60
N ALA A 154 22.93 56.65 -10.31
CA ALA A 154 23.57 55.40 -10.79
C ALA A 154 22.72 54.55 -11.76
N MET A 155 21.42 54.37 -11.49
CA MET A 155 20.54 53.56 -12.36
C MET A 155 19.04 53.85 -12.21
N GLY A 156 18.66 54.85 -11.39
CA GLY A 156 17.29 55.31 -11.20
C GLY A 156 16.25 54.20 -10.98
N TRP A 157 15.06 54.40 -11.57
CA TRP A 157 13.95 53.44 -11.52
C TRP A 157 14.29 52.04 -12.06
N MET A 158 15.25 51.95 -13.00
CA MET A 158 15.70 50.68 -13.59
C MET A 158 16.49 49.82 -12.60
N GLY A 159 17.26 50.44 -11.69
CA GLY A 159 17.93 49.74 -10.60
C GLY A 159 16.91 49.11 -9.63
N GLY A 160 15.88 49.86 -9.25
CA GLY A 160 14.77 49.35 -8.44
C GLY A 160 14.02 48.20 -9.11
N LEU A 161 13.75 48.32 -10.42
CA LEU A 161 13.13 47.26 -11.21
C LEU A 161 13.99 45.98 -11.23
N LEU A 162 15.29 46.09 -11.49
CA LEU A 162 16.21 44.94 -11.55
C LEU A 162 16.29 44.20 -10.22
N ILE A 163 16.34 44.92 -9.10
CA ILE A 163 16.39 44.31 -7.78
C ILE A 163 15.05 43.64 -7.44
N ALA A 164 13.91 44.24 -7.83
CA ALA A 164 12.60 43.60 -7.68
C ALA A 164 12.43 42.37 -8.60
N LEU A 165 13.03 42.40 -9.79
CA LEU A 165 12.94 41.33 -10.78
C LEU A 165 13.80 40.11 -10.40
N LEU A 166 14.89 40.30 -9.67
CA LEU A 166 15.83 39.23 -9.34
C LEU A 166 15.21 38.13 -8.44
N PRO A 167 14.47 38.45 -7.35
CA PRO A 167 13.66 37.47 -6.63
C PRO A 167 12.64 36.79 -7.53
N VAL A 168 11.94 37.56 -8.38
CA VAL A 168 10.94 37.01 -9.31
C VAL A 168 11.58 36.01 -10.27
N MET A 169 12.78 36.27 -10.80
CA MET A 169 13.49 35.36 -11.69
C MET A 169 13.96 34.09 -10.98
N LEU A 170 14.49 34.20 -9.75
CA LEU A 170 14.92 33.04 -8.97
C LEU A 170 13.72 32.15 -8.61
N GLU A 171 12.62 32.76 -8.21
CA GLU A 171 11.36 32.08 -7.93
C GLU A 171 10.79 31.43 -9.20
N CYS A 172 10.63 32.18 -10.31
CA CYS A 172 10.17 31.65 -11.59
C CYS A 172 11.02 30.49 -12.12
N SER A 173 12.34 30.52 -11.87
CA SER A 173 13.26 29.45 -12.24
C SER A 173 13.03 28.19 -11.39
N ALA A 174 12.79 28.35 -10.08
CA ALA A 174 12.40 27.24 -9.21
C ALA A 174 11.03 26.65 -9.60
N TRP A 175 10.09 27.49 -10.02
CA TRP A 175 8.78 27.06 -10.55
C TRP A 175 8.91 26.31 -11.87
N ALA A 176 9.70 26.82 -12.81
CA ALA A 176 9.97 26.16 -14.08
C ALA A 176 10.65 24.80 -13.86
N ALA A 177 11.56 24.70 -12.90
CA ALA A 177 12.20 23.44 -12.53
C ALA A 177 11.22 22.46 -11.88
N THR A 178 10.31 22.94 -11.02
CA THR A 178 9.27 22.10 -10.38
C THR A 178 8.22 21.60 -11.38
N ALA A 179 7.77 22.46 -12.29
CA ALA A 179 6.90 22.07 -13.40
C ALA A 179 7.62 21.11 -14.37
N GLY A 180 8.91 21.35 -14.64
CA GLY A 180 9.79 20.46 -15.38
C GLY A 180 9.93 19.08 -14.74
N GLU A 181 10.04 19.02 -13.41
CA GLU A 181 10.05 17.76 -12.66
C GLU A 181 8.75 16.98 -12.85
N ALA A 182 7.60 17.65 -12.68
CA ALA A 182 6.28 17.03 -12.87
C ALA A 182 6.09 16.52 -14.31
N LYS A 183 6.50 17.31 -15.31
CA LYS A 183 6.47 16.94 -16.73
C LYS A 183 7.41 15.76 -17.03
N ALA A 184 8.63 15.78 -16.49
CA ALA A 184 9.60 14.71 -16.66
C ALA A 184 9.08 13.40 -16.05
N MET A 185 8.43 13.47 -14.89
CA MET A 185 7.80 12.30 -14.28
C MET A 185 6.65 11.75 -15.13
N LYS A 186 5.78 12.61 -15.66
CA LYS A 186 4.72 12.19 -16.61
C LYS A 186 5.30 11.53 -17.86
N GLN A 187 6.45 12.02 -18.34
CA GLN A 187 7.18 11.47 -19.48
C GLN A 187 8.10 10.28 -19.12
N ARG A 188 8.04 9.75 -17.89
CA ARG A 188 8.91 8.67 -17.38
C ARG A 188 10.41 8.95 -17.47
N ARG A 189 10.81 10.22 -17.53
CA ARG A 189 12.21 10.67 -17.50
C ARG A 189 12.68 10.84 -16.05
N SER A 190 14.00 10.84 -15.85
CA SER A 190 14.59 11.04 -14.52
C SER A 190 14.25 12.44 -13.98
N PRO A 191 13.63 12.58 -12.78
CA PRO A 191 13.38 13.87 -12.16
C PRO A 191 14.64 14.50 -11.53
N TRP A 192 15.73 13.74 -11.42
CA TRP A 192 16.91 14.13 -10.64
C TRP A 192 17.56 15.45 -11.08
N PRO A 193 17.72 15.76 -12.39
CA PRO A 193 18.30 17.03 -12.81
C PRO A 193 17.47 18.24 -12.35
N TYR A 194 16.14 18.12 -12.38
CA TYR A 194 15.24 19.16 -11.91
C TYR A 194 15.33 19.36 -10.40
N ARG A 195 15.47 18.28 -9.62
CA ARG A 195 15.67 18.37 -8.17
C ARG A 195 16.97 19.09 -7.82
N VAL A 196 18.06 18.77 -8.52
CA VAL A 196 19.34 19.48 -8.34
C VAL A 196 19.16 20.96 -8.63
N ALA A 197 18.50 21.32 -9.74
CA ALA A 197 18.22 22.72 -10.06
C ALA A 197 17.38 23.42 -8.98
N ILE A 198 16.28 22.80 -8.53
CA ILE A 198 15.42 23.34 -7.45
C ILE A 198 16.22 23.59 -6.18
N TYR A 199 17.01 22.62 -5.71
CA TYR A 199 17.80 22.78 -4.48
C TYR A 199 18.95 23.77 -4.64
N SER A 200 19.54 23.90 -5.84
CA SER A 200 20.53 24.93 -6.13
C SER A 200 19.93 26.34 -6.04
N PHE A 201 18.76 26.56 -6.66
CA PHE A 201 18.06 27.85 -6.57
C PHE A 201 17.58 28.13 -5.14
N ALA A 202 17.03 27.14 -4.46
CA ALA A 202 16.61 27.26 -3.06
C ALA A 202 17.79 27.60 -2.13
N GLY A 203 18.94 26.96 -2.35
CA GLY A 203 20.16 27.22 -1.61
C GLY A 203 20.68 28.64 -1.84
N MET A 204 20.64 29.12 -3.09
CA MET A 204 21.01 30.50 -3.42
C MET A 204 20.06 31.51 -2.79
N ALA A 205 18.75 31.27 -2.87
CA ALA A 205 17.74 32.11 -2.22
C ALA A 205 17.92 32.11 -0.69
N ALA A 206 18.15 30.95 -0.08
CA ALA A 206 18.41 30.83 1.35
C ALA A 206 19.68 31.60 1.77
N TRP A 207 20.73 31.58 0.95
CA TRP A 207 21.95 32.33 1.18
C TRP A 207 21.71 33.85 1.14
N VAL A 208 20.99 34.34 0.12
CA VAL A 208 20.64 35.76 0.00
C VAL A 208 19.76 36.20 1.18
N ASN A 209 18.76 35.38 1.55
CA ASN A 209 17.87 35.64 2.68
C ASN A 209 18.60 35.59 4.03
N TYR A 210 19.59 34.71 4.18
CA TYR A 210 20.46 34.69 5.35
C TYR A 210 21.22 36.01 5.49
N LEU A 211 21.91 36.44 4.42
CA LEU A 211 22.66 37.68 4.43
C LEU A 211 21.74 38.88 4.69
N HIS A 212 20.57 38.93 4.07
CA HIS A 212 19.62 40.01 4.31
C HIS A 212 19.14 40.05 5.77
N GLY A 213 18.77 38.91 6.34
CA GLY A 213 18.36 38.85 7.75
C GLY A 213 19.49 39.18 8.72
N ASP A 214 20.73 38.80 8.40
CA ASP A 214 21.92 39.13 9.18
C ASP A 214 22.16 40.64 9.22
N HIS A 215 22.02 41.32 8.08
CA HIS A 215 22.18 42.78 7.99
C HIS A 215 21.01 43.53 8.67
N VAL A 216 19.77 43.07 8.49
CA VAL A 216 18.58 43.74 9.05
C VAL A 216 18.45 43.52 10.57
N GLY A 217 18.85 42.36 11.08
CA GLY A 217 18.72 42.02 12.50
C GLY A 217 19.80 42.60 13.43
N GLY A 218 20.84 43.26 12.88
CA GLY A 218 21.95 43.81 13.65
C GLY A 218 22.76 42.76 14.42
N GLU A 219 23.65 43.21 15.33
CA GLU A 219 24.52 42.28 16.09
C GLU A 219 23.76 41.34 17.03
N GLU A 220 22.62 41.77 17.57
CA GLU A 220 21.86 40.99 18.55
C GLU A 220 20.98 39.90 17.92
N TYR A 221 20.35 40.17 16.77
CA TYR A 221 19.34 39.26 16.17
C TYR A 221 19.66 38.83 14.74
N GLY A 222 20.72 39.36 14.11
CA GLY A 222 21.07 39.09 12.71
C GLY A 222 21.18 37.60 12.39
N LEU A 223 21.94 36.86 13.20
CA LEU A 223 22.15 35.43 12.97
C LEU A 223 20.85 34.62 13.09
N LEU A 224 19.98 34.97 14.04
CA LEU A 224 18.70 34.27 14.24
C LEU A 224 17.71 34.60 13.12
N LEU A 225 17.57 35.88 12.78
CA LEU A 225 16.67 36.33 11.72
C LEU A 225 17.11 35.80 10.35
N GLY A 226 18.40 35.88 10.03
CA GLY A 226 19.00 35.31 8.83
C GLY A 226 18.76 33.80 8.73
N SER A 227 18.94 33.05 9.83
CA SER A 227 18.70 31.61 9.86
C SER A 227 17.23 31.25 9.59
N VAL A 228 16.29 32.00 10.17
CA VAL A 228 14.85 31.78 9.96
C VAL A 228 14.45 32.08 8.51
N LEU A 229 14.95 33.20 7.95
CA LEU A 229 14.68 33.54 6.56
C LEU A 229 15.30 32.53 5.60
N ALA A 230 16.53 32.08 5.83
CA ALA A 230 17.14 31.01 5.04
C ALA A 230 16.36 29.70 5.11
N ALA A 231 15.90 29.32 6.30
CA ALA A 231 15.10 28.11 6.50
C ALA A 231 13.74 28.20 5.77
N SER A 232 13.11 29.37 5.75
CA SER A 232 11.85 29.59 5.03
C SER A 232 11.96 29.40 3.51
N SER A 233 13.15 29.55 2.92
CA SER A 233 13.37 29.27 1.49
C SER A 233 13.47 27.77 1.18
N VAL A 234 13.92 26.94 2.12
CA VAL A 234 14.18 25.51 1.89
C VAL A 234 13.03 24.63 2.38
N ILE A 235 12.42 24.97 3.52
CA ILE A 235 11.40 24.14 4.18
C ILE A 235 10.17 23.89 3.28
N PRO A 236 9.57 24.89 2.61
CA PRO A 236 8.39 24.65 1.75
C PRO A 236 8.69 23.65 0.63
N ILE A 237 9.87 23.76 0.02
CA ILE A 237 10.33 22.84 -1.05
C ILE A 237 10.52 21.43 -0.49
N ALA A 238 11.13 21.29 0.69
CA ALA A 238 11.33 20.00 1.34
C ALA A 238 10.00 19.34 1.73
N VAL A 239 9.05 20.11 2.27
CA VAL A 239 7.69 19.63 2.60
C VAL A 239 6.94 19.22 1.34
N TRP A 240 7.02 20.02 0.27
CA TRP A 240 6.42 19.68 -1.02
C TRP A 240 6.99 18.38 -1.59
N GLN A 241 8.32 18.21 -1.57
CA GLN A 241 8.96 16.96 -1.98
C GLN A 241 8.49 15.79 -1.10
N LEU A 242 8.34 15.96 0.22
CA LEU A 242 7.83 14.92 1.12
C LEU A 242 6.41 14.48 0.75
N VAL A 243 5.52 15.44 0.41
CA VAL A 243 4.17 15.15 -0.08
C VAL A 243 4.23 14.39 -1.41
N GLN A 244 5.13 14.77 -2.32
CA GLN A 244 5.36 14.03 -3.56
C GLN A 244 5.92 12.62 -3.33
N VAL A 245 6.74 12.39 -2.28
CA VAL A 245 7.21 11.04 -1.92
C VAL A 245 6.06 10.09 -1.63
N GLY A 246 4.97 10.57 -1.02
CA GLY A 246 3.74 9.78 -0.83
C GLY A 246 3.12 9.31 -2.16
N ARG A 247 3.18 10.16 -3.19
CA ARG A 247 2.70 9.86 -4.56
C ARG A 247 3.69 9.01 -5.37
N HIS A 248 4.95 8.91 -4.97
CA HIS A 248 5.99 8.13 -5.66
C HIS A 248 5.92 6.61 -5.41
N GLY A 249 5.00 6.14 -4.56
CA GLY A 249 4.82 4.70 -4.30
C GLY A 249 4.50 3.91 -5.56
N GLU A 250 3.56 4.42 -6.37
CA GLU A 250 3.13 3.79 -7.61
C GLU A 250 4.24 3.74 -8.67
N TYR A 251 4.98 4.84 -8.85
CA TYR A 251 6.11 4.89 -9.78
C TYR A 251 7.24 3.92 -9.36
N LYS A 252 7.53 3.82 -8.06
CA LYS A 252 8.52 2.85 -7.54
C LYS A 252 8.05 1.41 -7.74
N ALA A 253 6.76 1.13 -7.53
CA ALA A 253 6.18 -0.19 -7.76
C ALA A 253 6.25 -0.58 -9.24
N GLN A 254 5.86 0.33 -10.16
CA GLN A 254 5.96 0.11 -11.60
C GLN A 254 7.41 -0.08 -12.03
N ARG A 255 8.35 0.76 -11.57
CA ARG A 255 9.78 0.60 -11.91
C ARG A 255 10.37 -0.70 -11.37
N LYS A 256 9.85 -1.21 -10.26
CA LYS A 256 10.22 -2.51 -9.71
C LYS A 256 9.68 -3.63 -10.61
N ALA A 257 8.40 -3.56 -10.99
CA ALA A 257 7.80 -4.50 -11.93
C ALA A 257 8.53 -4.51 -13.29
N ASP A 258 8.89 -3.35 -13.84
CA ASP A 258 9.67 -3.25 -15.09
C ASP A 258 11.07 -3.89 -14.96
N ARG A 259 11.68 -3.79 -13.78
CA ARG A 259 12.99 -4.42 -13.51
C ARG A 259 12.84 -5.93 -13.36
N GLU A 260 11.79 -6.39 -12.69
CA GLU A 260 11.45 -7.80 -12.53
C GLU A 260 11.17 -8.42 -13.90
N ALA A 261 10.30 -7.82 -14.72
CA ALA A 261 10.01 -8.25 -16.09
C ALA A 261 11.28 -8.32 -16.97
N LYS A 262 12.18 -7.33 -16.88
CA LYS A 262 13.47 -7.37 -17.59
C LYS A 262 14.39 -8.48 -17.07
N SER A 263 14.38 -8.76 -15.78
CA SER A 263 15.18 -9.83 -15.19
C SER A 263 14.65 -11.21 -15.56
N GLU A 264 13.33 -11.38 -15.59
CA GLU A 264 12.65 -12.60 -16.02
C GLU A 264 12.91 -12.88 -17.49
N LEU A 265 12.82 -11.85 -18.35
CA LEU A 265 13.13 -11.97 -19.77
C LEU A 265 14.60 -12.39 -19.98
N LYS A 266 15.54 -11.81 -19.23
CA LYS A 266 16.95 -12.22 -19.28
C LYS A 266 17.14 -13.67 -18.82
N ALA A 267 16.50 -14.06 -17.73
CA ALA A 267 16.57 -15.43 -17.21
C ALA A 267 15.96 -16.43 -18.21
N TRP A 268 14.86 -16.07 -18.86
CA TRP A 268 14.24 -16.84 -19.93
C TRP A 268 15.20 -17.00 -21.13
N ARG A 269 15.82 -15.91 -21.61
CA ARG A 269 16.82 -15.96 -22.70
C ARG A 269 17.98 -16.90 -22.37
N GLU A 270 18.53 -16.81 -21.17
CA GLU A 270 19.62 -17.68 -20.74
C GLU A 270 19.19 -19.16 -20.63
N ARG A 271 17.95 -19.43 -20.20
CA ARG A 271 17.39 -20.79 -20.20
C ARG A 271 17.22 -21.33 -21.61
N CYS A 272 16.60 -20.58 -22.52
CA CYS A 272 16.42 -20.98 -23.91
C CYS A 272 17.76 -21.25 -24.60
N LYS A 273 18.76 -20.38 -24.39
CA LYS A 273 20.11 -20.55 -24.93
C LYS A 273 20.81 -21.82 -24.41
N LYS A 274 20.59 -22.18 -23.14
CA LYS A 274 21.20 -23.37 -22.52
C LYS A 274 20.52 -24.68 -22.93
N LEU A 275 19.19 -24.69 -22.97
CA LEU A 275 18.42 -25.90 -23.25
C LEU A 275 18.35 -26.21 -24.76
N TYR A 276 18.24 -25.17 -25.60
CA TYR A 276 18.02 -25.30 -27.04
C TYR A 276 18.95 -24.36 -27.83
N PRO A 277 20.27 -24.62 -27.85
CA PRO A 277 21.24 -23.74 -28.51
C PRO A 277 20.96 -23.59 -30.01
N ASP A 278 20.60 -24.67 -30.70
CA ASP A 278 20.36 -24.66 -32.14
C ASP A 278 19.11 -23.85 -32.51
N VAL A 279 18.00 -24.07 -31.79
CA VAL A 279 16.77 -23.26 -31.91
C VAL A 279 17.06 -21.78 -31.66
N TRP A 280 17.87 -21.46 -30.65
CA TRP A 280 18.25 -20.10 -30.33
C TRP A 280 19.07 -19.43 -31.44
N HIS A 281 19.96 -20.18 -32.10
CA HIS A 281 20.72 -19.69 -33.25
C HIS A 281 19.81 -19.41 -34.45
N THR A 282 18.88 -20.32 -34.77
CA THR A 282 17.88 -20.11 -35.82
C THR A 282 16.97 -18.92 -35.53
N ALA A 283 16.51 -18.76 -34.28
CA ALA A 283 15.69 -17.62 -33.86
C ALA A 283 16.42 -16.27 -34.07
N LYS A 284 17.73 -16.23 -33.79
CA LYS A 284 18.56 -15.04 -34.07
C LYS A 284 18.70 -14.76 -35.56
N GLN A 285 18.85 -15.80 -36.38
CA GLN A 285 18.91 -15.65 -37.84
C GLN A 285 17.58 -15.15 -38.40
N LEU A 286 16.45 -15.72 -37.99
CA LEU A 286 15.12 -15.27 -38.38
C LEU A 286 14.91 -13.80 -38.06
N ARG A 287 15.30 -13.38 -36.84
CA ARG A 287 15.22 -11.97 -36.44
C ARG A 287 16.19 -11.05 -37.20
N ALA A 288 17.34 -11.55 -37.62
CA ALA A 288 18.27 -10.79 -38.45
C ALA A 288 17.74 -10.60 -39.88
N ILE A 289 17.04 -11.60 -40.42
CA ILE A 289 16.42 -11.57 -41.75
C ILE A 289 15.19 -10.65 -41.75
N ALA A 290 14.30 -10.78 -40.76
CA ALA A 290 13.09 -9.96 -40.63
C ALA A 290 13.35 -8.48 -40.27
N GLY A 291 14.61 -8.11 -40.01
CA GLY A 291 14.96 -6.72 -39.66
C GLY A 291 14.62 -6.30 -38.22
N PRO A 292 15.17 -5.16 -37.78
CA PRO A 292 15.05 -4.70 -36.39
C PRO A 292 13.64 -4.20 -36.08
N GLY A 293 12.85 -5.01 -35.37
CA GLY A 293 11.60 -4.59 -34.74
C GLY A 293 10.35 -5.27 -35.29
N GLU A 294 10.43 -5.94 -36.43
CA GLU A 294 9.28 -6.63 -37.03
C GLU A 294 8.98 -7.94 -36.31
N LEU A 295 10.02 -8.72 -35.98
CA LEU A 295 9.85 -9.97 -35.23
C LEU A 295 10.29 -9.82 -33.77
N THR A 296 9.34 -10.04 -32.85
CA THR A 296 9.66 -10.11 -31.43
C THR A 296 10.55 -11.31 -31.14
N GLU A 297 11.40 -11.22 -30.11
CA GLU A 297 12.34 -12.29 -29.76
C GLU A 297 11.64 -13.60 -29.37
N LEU A 298 10.46 -13.50 -28.76
CA LEU A 298 9.63 -14.65 -28.39
C LEU A 298 9.03 -15.30 -29.65
N ALA A 299 8.48 -14.50 -30.56
CA ALA A 299 7.94 -14.99 -31.83
C ALA A 299 9.01 -15.67 -32.69
N ALA A 300 10.20 -15.07 -32.79
CA ALA A 300 11.35 -15.65 -33.49
C ALA A 300 11.78 -16.99 -32.88
N TRP A 301 11.75 -17.10 -31.55
CA TRP A 301 12.07 -18.33 -30.85
C TRP A 301 10.99 -19.40 -31.04
N GLN A 302 9.71 -19.05 -30.97
CA GLN A 302 8.60 -19.98 -31.22
C GLN A 302 8.61 -20.52 -32.65
N ALA A 303 8.82 -19.65 -33.65
CA ALA A 303 8.95 -20.06 -35.04
C ALA A 303 10.14 -21.00 -35.24
N ALA A 304 11.30 -20.67 -34.68
CA ALA A 304 12.47 -21.55 -34.74
C ALA A 304 12.21 -22.89 -34.02
N TYR A 305 11.52 -22.87 -32.88
CA TYR A 305 11.22 -24.07 -32.10
C TYR A 305 10.29 -25.00 -32.88
N ALA A 306 9.24 -24.46 -33.50
CA ALA A 306 8.32 -25.22 -34.32
C ALA A 306 9.00 -25.87 -35.54
N VAL A 307 9.94 -25.16 -36.17
CA VAL A 307 10.76 -25.70 -37.28
C VAL A 307 11.65 -26.86 -36.83
N HIS A 308 12.24 -26.80 -35.64
CA HIS A 308 13.16 -27.83 -35.13
C HIS A 308 12.45 -29.04 -34.54
N GLU A 309 11.37 -28.85 -33.79
CA GLU A 309 10.62 -29.93 -33.13
C GLU A 309 9.56 -30.55 -34.05
N GLY A 310 9.37 -30.01 -35.25
CA GLY A 310 8.41 -30.54 -36.22
C GLY A 310 6.96 -30.42 -35.74
N ALA A 311 6.63 -29.36 -34.99
CA ALA A 311 5.25 -29.08 -34.62
C ALA A 311 4.43 -28.95 -35.91
N GLY A 312 3.54 -29.92 -36.15
CA GLY A 312 2.71 -29.96 -37.35
C GLY A 312 1.92 -28.66 -37.53
N ASP A 313 1.57 -28.34 -38.77
CA ASP A 313 0.93 -27.10 -39.28
C ASP A 313 -0.26 -26.53 -38.47
N GLY A 314 -0.74 -27.19 -37.40
CA GLY A 314 -1.90 -26.79 -36.60
C GLY A 314 -1.63 -26.06 -35.28
N GLU A 315 -0.40 -25.99 -34.77
CA GLU A 315 -0.12 -25.38 -33.44
C GLU A 315 0.47 -23.96 -33.47
N MET A 316 0.80 -23.42 -34.64
CA MET A 316 1.29 -22.04 -34.76
C MET A 316 0.15 -21.02 -34.88
N ASP A 317 0.31 -19.88 -34.22
CA ASP A 317 -0.64 -18.77 -34.28
C ASP A 317 -0.86 -18.35 -35.75
N PRO A 318 -2.10 -18.35 -36.28
CA PRO A 318 -2.38 -18.06 -37.68
C PRO A 318 -1.89 -16.68 -38.14
N GLU A 319 -1.81 -15.70 -37.23
CA GLU A 319 -1.25 -14.37 -37.55
C GLU A 319 0.28 -14.42 -37.72
N LEU A 320 0.96 -15.24 -36.90
CA LEU A 320 2.39 -15.51 -37.05
C LEU A 320 2.68 -16.32 -38.31
N MET A 321 1.82 -17.30 -38.64
CA MET A 321 1.89 -18.04 -39.90
C MET A 321 1.59 -17.15 -41.11
N ALA A 322 0.72 -16.14 -40.99
CA ALA A 322 0.45 -15.17 -42.06
C ALA A 322 1.65 -14.23 -42.30
N LEU A 323 2.28 -13.73 -41.23
CA LEU A 323 3.51 -12.92 -41.31
C LEU A 323 4.69 -13.73 -41.85
N LEU A 324 4.86 -14.97 -41.36
CA LEU A 324 5.86 -15.88 -41.86
C LEU A 324 5.54 -16.30 -43.30
N SER A 325 4.30 -16.59 -43.67
CA SER A 325 3.97 -17.02 -45.04
C SER A 325 4.01 -15.89 -46.05
N ALA A 326 3.63 -14.65 -45.73
CA ALA A 326 3.70 -13.57 -46.71
C ALA A 326 5.17 -13.17 -47.00
N ASP A 327 5.95 -12.86 -45.97
CA ASP A 327 7.35 -12.43 -46.14
C ASP A 327 8.31 -13.61 -46.34
N LEU A 328 8.08 -14.78 -45.72
CA LEU A 328 8.83 -15.98 -46.09
C LEU A 328 8.33 -16.60 -47.37
N LEU A 329 7.11 -16.48 -47.91
CA LEU A 329 6.90 -17.00 -49.29
C LEU A 329 7.64 -16.14 -50.31
N GLU A 330 7.69 -14.83 -50.13
CA GLU A 330 8.49 -13.95 -50.97
C GLU A 330 10.00 -14.21 -50.79
N LEU A 331 10.48 -14.35 -49.55
CA LEU A 331 11.87 -14.70 -49.25
C LEU A 331 12.22 -16.18 -49.46
N ARG A 332 11.27 -17.13 -49.48
CA ARG A 332 11.47 -18.58 -49.67
C ARG A 332 11.41 -18.96 -51.12
N VAL A 333 10.63 -18.27 -51.97
CA VAL A 333 10.83 -18.35 -53.42
C VAL A 333 12.25 -17.85 -53.76
N ASP A 334 12.69 -16.78 -53.12
CA ASP A 334 14.04 -16.23 -53.28
C ASP A 334 15.15 -17.07 -52.59
N ALA A 335 14.86 -17.74 -51.47
CA ALA A 335 15.81 -18.55 -50.72
C ALA A 335 15.88 -19.99 -51.23
N GLU A 336 14.80 -20.56 -51.74
CA GLU A 336 14.80 -21.83 -52.46
C GLU A 336 15.53 -21.66 -53.80
N GLY A 337 15.35 -20.51 -54.49
CA GLY A 337 16.19 -20.13 -55.63
C GLY A 337 17.67 -20.03 -55.27
N ARG A 338 18.02 -19.31 -54.20
CA ARG A 338 19.41 -19.18 -53.73
C ARG A 338 20.00 -20.50 -53.21
N LEU A 339 19.21 -21.36 -52.57
CA LEU A 339 19.62 -22.68 -52.10
C LEU A 339 19.86 -23.63 -53.27
N ALA A 340 18.98 -23.62 -54.29
CA ALA A 340 19.16 -24.37 -55.52
C ALA A 340 20.45 -23.95 -56.25
N ASP A 341 20.74 -22.65 -56.31
CA ASP A 341 21.98 -22.12 -56.88
C ASP A 341 23.23 -22.56 -56.10
N VAL A 342 23.19 -22.54 -54.77
CA VAL A 342 24.31 -22.99 -53.94
C VAL A 342 24.53 -24.50 -54.08
N LEU A 343 23.47 -25.30 -54.09
CA LEU A 343 23.56 -26.74 -54.31
C LEU A 343 24.08 -27.07 -55.72
N ASN A 344 23.70 -26.31 -56.73
CA ASN A 344 24.24 -26.45 -58.09
C ASN A 344 25.72 -26.06 -58.17
N ARG A 345 26.14 -24.98 -57.52
CA ARG A 345 27.57 -24.60 -57.42
C ARG A 345 28.40 -25.66 -56.70
N LEU A 346 27.88 -26.24 -55.62
CA LEU A 346 28.56 -27.32 -54.89
C LEU A 346 28.66 -28.60 -55.70
N ARG A 347 27.63 -28.94 -56.49
CA ARG A 347 27.69 -30.06 -57.45
C ARG A 347 28.74 -29.80 -58.53
N ALA A 348 28.79 -28.60 -59.09
CA ALA A 348 29.81 -28.21 -60.09
C ALA A 348 31.23 -28.32 -59.52
N VAL A 349 31.47 -27.79 -58.32
CA VAL A 349 32.78 -27.90 -57.63
C VAL A 349 33.13 -29.35 -57.35
N ARG A 350 32.16 -30.19 -56.97
CA ARG A 350 32.39 -31.63 -56.77
C ARG A 350 32.73 -32.33 -58.07
N THR A 351 32.05 -32.02 -59.17
CA THR A 351 32.37 -32.59 -60.49
C THR A 351 33.74 -32.14 -60.98
N ASP A 352 34.11 -30.89 -60.74
CA ASP A 352 35.42 -30.36 -61.13
C ASP A 352 36.54 -30.97 -60.28
N ARG A 353 36.31 -31.18 -58.99
CA ARG A 353 37.23 -31.90 -58.11
C ARG A 353 37.39 -33.36 -58.54
N LEU A 354 36.30 -34.02 -58.96
CA LEU A 354 36.36 -35.38 -59.49
C LEU A 354 37.14 -35.44 -60.81
N LYS A 355 36.90 -34.50 -61.73
CA LYS A 355 37.69 -34.37 -62.99
C LYS A 355 39.16 -34.10 -62.72
N ALA A 356 39.47 -33.20 -61.78
CA ALA A 356 40.84 -32.90 -61.35
C ALA A 356 41.52 -34.12 -60.70
N SER A 357 40.79 -34.87 -59.86
CA SER A 357 41.32 -36.09 -59.25
C SER A 357 41.52 -37.22 -60.27
N ALA A 358 40.70 -37.30 -61.31
CA ALA A 358 40.85 -38.25 -62.41
C ALA A 358 42.05 -37.89 -63.32
N THR A 359 42.33 -36.61 -63.51
CA THR A 359 43.54 -36.16 -64.23
C THR A 359 44.82 -36.40 -63.44
N LEU A 360 44.79 -36.20 -62.11
CA LEU A 360 45.94 -36.45 -61.23
C LEU A 360 46.29 -37.94 -61.04
N THR A 361 45.33 -38.85 -61.19
CA THR A 361 45.55 -40.29 -61.01
C THR A 361 46.03 -41.01 -62.28
N GLY A 362 46.20 -40.28 -63.40
CA GLY A 362 46.85 -40.79 -64.61
C GLY A 362 46.15 -41.98 -65.30
N LYS A 363 44.94 -42.35 -64.87
CA LYS A 363 44.13 -43.38 -65.52
C LYS A 363 43.06 -42.70 -66.35
N PRO A 364 43.06 -42.85 -67.69
CA PRO A 364 41.97 -42.35 -68.51
C PRO A 364 40.67 -43.02 -68.07
N PHE A 365 39.67 -42.19 -67.74
CA PHE A 365 38.32 -42.63 -67.41
C PHE A 365 37.69 -43.20 -68.68
N ALA A 366 37.86 -44.49 -68.90
CA ALA A 366 37.10 -45.25 -69.89
C ALA A 366 35.67 -45.39 -69.36
N GLY A 367 34.72 -44.82 -70.09
CA GLY A 367 33.30 -44.85 -69.75
C GLY A 367 32.65 -46.21 -69.97
N THR A 368 31.33 -46.20 -69.83
CA THR A 368 30.34 -47.31 -69.95
C THR A 368 30.31 -48.22 -68.72
N GLY A 369 29.19 -48.66 -68.18
CA GLY A 369 27.79 -48.61 -68.60
C GLY A 369 26.94 -49.31 -67.52
N GLU A 370 25.65 -49.26 -67.75
CA GLU A 370 24.51 -49.67 -66.93
C GLU A 370 24.44 -51.20 -66.66
N THR A 371 23.61 -51.58 -65.67
CA THR A 371 22.92 -52.88 -65.44
C THR A 371 23.54 -54.04 -64.63
N SER A 372 22.63 -54.64 -63.82
CA SER A 372 22.49 -56.05 -63.41
C SER A 372 23.02 -56.57 -62.06
N ALA A 373 22.03 -56.90 -61.21
CA ALA A 373 21.74 -58.21 -60.64
C ALA A 373 22.70 -58.85 -59.61
N ASP A 374 22.17 -58.93 -58.38
CA ASP A 374 21.77 -60.14 -57.65
C ASP A 374 22.67 -61.40 -57.58
N ALA A 375 22.64 -61.98 -56.37
CA ALA A 375 22.95 -63.37 -56.01
C ALA A 375 24.41 -63.83 -55.71
N SER A 376 24.56 -64.25 -54.44
CA SER A 376 25.00 -65.62 -54.04
C SER A 376 26.44 -65.89 -53.52
N VAL A 377 26.50 -66.04 -52.18
CA VAL A 377 27.04 -67.16 -51.35
C VAL A 377 28.41 -67.80 -51.64
N LYS A 378 29.32 -67.73 -50.63
CA LYS A 378 30.07 -68.81 -49.89
C LYS A 378 31.29 -68.17 -49.19
N VAL A 379 31.32 -67.99 -47.86
CA VAL A 379 31.62 -68.92 -46.73
C VAL A 379 33.02 -69.58 -46.75
N ALA A 380 33.70 -69.42 -45.59
CA ALA A 380 34.87 -70.11 -45.03
C ALA A 380 36.21 -69.36 -45.15
N ALA A 381 37.07 -69.25 -44.13
CA ALA A 381 37.03 -69.62 -42.72
C ALA A 381 38.22 -68.93 -42.00
N ASN A 382 38.11 -68.74 -40.69
CA ASN A 382 39.15 -68.32 -39.71
C ASN A 382 39.69 -66.89 -39.88
N GLY A 383 39.71 -66.01 -38.90
CA GLY A 383 39.51 -66.08 -37.45
C GLY A 383 40.23 -64.85 -36.87
N GLY A 384 39.71 -64.23 -35.81
CA GLY A 384 40.44 -63.20 -35.06
C GLY A 384 39.80 -61.81 -35.02
N THR A 385 38.74 -61.70 -34.23
CA THR A 385 38.47 -60.66 -33.21
C THR A 385 39.13 -59.27 -33.34
N THR A 386 38.26 -58.31 -33.67
CA THR A 386 38.10 -56.93 -33.16
C THR A 386 39.06 -55.77 -33.52
N PRO A 387 38.52 -54.58 -33.88
CA PRO A 387 39.25 -53.39 -34.36
C PRO A 387 39.07 -52.21 -33.35
N PRO A 388 39.12 -50.91 -33.74
CA PRO A 388 40.12 -50.15 -34.49
C PRO A 388 40.59 -48.92 -33.67
N THR A 389 41.72 -48.29 -34.02
CA THR A 389 41.86 -46.84 -33.76
C THR A 389 42.91 -46.19 -34.65
N ARG A 390 42.46 -45.12 -35.32
CA ARG A 390 43.20 -43.92 -35.73
C ARG A 390 44.34 -44.05 -36.76
N SER A 391 43.97 -43.60 -37.95
CA SER A 391 44.52 -42.44 -38.68
C SER A 391 46.04 -42.19 -38.64
N PRO A 392 46.67 -42.06 -39.81
CA PRO A 392 48.08 -41.74 -39.96
C PRO A 392 48.38 -40.25 -39.73
N GLU A 393 49.64 -40.06 -39.33
CA GLU A 393 50.41 -38.82 -39.38
C GLU A 393 50.26 -38.11 -40.74
N THR A 394 50.08 -36.79 -40.69
CA THR A 394 50.50 -35.90 -41.77
C THR A 394 51.28 -34.76 -41.16
N SER A 395 52.60 -34.82 -41.37
CA SER A 395 53.48 -33.68 -41.24
C SER A 395 53.54 -32.94 -42.58
N VAL A 396 53.38 -31.61 -42.50
CA VAL A 396 54.13 -30.57 -43.23
C VAL A 396 54.13 -30.61 -44.76
N SER A 397 53.45 -29.60 -45.34
CA SER A 397 53.89 -28.71 -46.45
C SER A 397 52.62 -28.07 -47.02
N GLY A 398 52.37 -26.76 -46.95
CA GLY A 398 53.13 -25.72 -47.62
C GLY A 398 52.34 -25.25 -48.85
N LEU A 399 52.42 -23.95 -49.16
CA LEU A 399 52.14 -23.31 -50.46
C LEU A 399 50.80 -22.52 -50.65
N LEU A 400 50.95 -21.18 -50.63
CA LEU A 400 50.28 -20.13 -51.45
C LEU A 400 48.77 -19.84 -51.24
N ASP A 401 48.22 -18.62 -51.33
CA ASP A 401 48.71 -17.24 -51.40
C ASP A 401 47.48 -16.27 -51.30
N HIS A 402 47.76 -14.97 -51.15
CA HIS A 402 46.93 -13.81 -51.56
C HIS A 402 45.67 -13.42 -50.73
N LEU A 403 45.75 -12.28 -50.05
CA LEU A 403 45.05 -11.02 -50.42
C LEU A 403 44.98 -9.99 -49.27
N GLY A 404 45.59 -8.83 -49.51
CA GLY A 404 44.90 -7.54 -49.35
C GLY A 404 44.61 -7.01 -47.94
N ARG A 405 45.58 -6.33 -47.34
CA ARG A 405 45.32 -5.25 -46.37
C ARG A 405 45.54 -3.88 -47.03
N PRO A 406 44.51 -3.02 -47.09
CA PRO A 406 44.68 -1.57 -47.06
C PRO A 406 44.04 -1.03 -45.77
N LEU A 407 44.80 -0.35 -44.91
CA LEU A 407 45.12 1.09 -44.90
C LEU A 407 44.38 1.77 -43.74
N THR A 408 45.21 2.21 -42.81
CA THR A 408 45.01 3.26 -41.82
C THR A 408 44.24 4.44 -42.39
N GLN A 409 43.13 4.82 -41.74
CA GLN A 409 42.45 6.08 -41.98
C GLN A 409 42.69 7.02 -40.79
N SER A 410 43.40 8.10 -41.10
CA SER A 410 43.69 9.26 -40.27
C SER A 410 42.42 9.89 -39.67
N ALA A 411 42.45 10.20 -38.38
CA ALA A 411 41.55 11.15 -37.75
C ALA A 411 42.33 12.38 -37.30
N SER A 412 42.35 13.36 -38.20
CA SER A 412 42.19 14.80 -38.00
C SER A 412 42.45 15.39 -36.60
N SER A 413 43.50 16.18 -36.53
CA SER A 413 43.79 17.25 -35.58
C SER A 413 43.17 18.58 -36.05
N GLN A 414 42.20 19.10 -35.31
CA GLN A 414 41.69 20.49 -35.36
C GLN A 414 40.94 20.73 -34.05
N ALA A 415 40.96 21.88 -33.37
CA ALA A 415 41.76 23.08 -33.39
C ALA A 415 41.44 23.76 -32.05
N ALA A 416 42.46 24.09 -31.27
CA ALA A 416 42.30 24.93 -30.09
C ALA A 416 42.35 26.40 -30.52
N PRO A 417 41.46 27.29 -30.07
CA PRO A 417 41.71 28.72 -30.15
C PRO A 417 42.43 29.19 -28.88
N SER A 418 43.69 29.58 -29.09
CA SER A 418 44.53 30.37 -28.21
C SER A 418 44.02 31.82 -28.09
N VAL A 419 43.88 32.33 -26.86
CA VAL A 419 43.79 33.77 -26.55
C VAL A 419 44.63 34.02 -25.26
N PRO A 420 45.44 35.10 -25.18
CA PRO A 420 46.71 35.14 -24.44
C PRO A 420 46.58 35.57 -22.96
N PRO A 421 47.64 35.35 -22.13
CA PRO A 421 47.64 35.80 -20.74
C PRO A 421 47.98 37.30 -20.63
N SER A 422 47.04 38.08 -20.09
CA SER A 422 47.29 39.45 -19.64
C SER A 422 47.90 39.43 -18.24
N ALA A 423 49.17 39.82 -18.16
CA ALA A 423 49.85 40.15 -16.93
C ALA A 423 49.26 41.44 -16.32
N ARG A 424 48.81 41.39 -15.06
CA ARG A 424 48.89 42.52 -14.13
C ARG A 424 48.93 42.02 -12.69
N ALA A 425 50.02 42.38 -12.04
CA ALA A 425 50.31 42.15 -10.63
C ALA A 425 49.55 43.13 -9.73
N ARG A 426 49.20 42.65 -8.53
CA ARG A 426 49.00 43.33 -7.22
C ARG A 426 48.04 42.47 -6.41
N GLU A 427 48.14 42.25 -5.12
CA GLU A 427 49.07 42.64 -4.06
C GLU A 427 48.66 41.74 -2.89
N THR A 428 49.61 41.00 -2.33
CA THR A 428 49.39 40.06 -1.24
C THR A 428 49.10 40.81 0.06
N ALA A 429 47.86 40.71 0.56
CA ALA A 429 47.55 40.88 1.97
C ALA A 429 47.38 39.49 2.62
N PRO A 430 48.00 39.22 3.79
CA PRO A 430 47.98 37.88 4.39
C PRO A 430 46.60 37.53 4.95
N ALA A 431 45.99 36.47 4.41
CA ALA A 431 44.77 35.88 4.94
C ALA A 431 45.03 35.30 6.34
N ARG A 432 44.32 35.84 7.33
CA ARG A 432 44.22 35.29 8.69
C ARG A 432 43.72 33.84 8.61
N THR A 433 44.60 32.89 8.87
CA THR A 433 44.26 31.47 9.01
C THR A 433 43.47 31.22 10.29
N ARG A 434 42.16 31.41 10.26
CA ARG A 434 41.25 30.78 11.24
C ARG A 434 40.59 29.59 10.55
N LYS A 435 41.16 28.39 10.79
CA LYS A 435 40.57 27.12 10.34
C LYS A 435 39.13 27.03 10.88
N PRO A 436 38.10 26.91 10.02
CA PRO A 436 36.74 26.67 10.49
C PRO A 436 36.72 25.31 11.20
N ARG A 437 36.15 25.29 12.41
CA ARG A 437 35.95 24.07 13.20
C ARG A 437 35.05 23.14 12.38
N PRO A 438 35.48 21.91 12.06
CA PRO A 438 34.69 21.00 11.24
C PRO A 438 33.36 20.72 11.91
N ALA A 439 32.28 20.82 11.13
CA ALA A 439 30.94 20.43 11.58
C ALA A 439 30.97 18.99 12.11
N PRO A 440 30.30 18.70 13.24
CA PRO A 440 30.29 17.35 13.80
C PRO A 440 29.78 16.38 12.74
N PRO A 441 30.49 15.27 12.47
CA PRO A 441 30.07 14.33 11.44
C PRO A 441 28.69 13.79 11.81
N VAL A 442 27.74 13.92 10.89
CA VAL A 442 26.43 13.26 10.98
C VAL A 442 26.71 11.77 11.11
N ARG A 443 26.54 11.23 12.32
CA ARG A 443 26.76 9.81 12.63
C ARG A 443 25.70 8.99 11.91
N THR A 444 25.91 8.75 10.63
CA THR A 444 25.14 7.77 9.89
C THR A 444 25.54 6.39 10.43
N LEU A 445 24.54 5.63 10.91
CA LEU A 445 24.75 4.25 11.34
C LEU A 445 25.53 3.51 10.26
N SER A 446 26.62 2.83 10.66
CA SER A 446 27.44 2.04 9.75
C SER A 446 26.56 1.02 9.02
N LYS A 447 26.97 0.59 7.82
CA LYS A 447 26.23 -0.42 7.05
C LYS A 447 25.99 -1.70 7.87
N GLY A 448 26.95 -2.06 8.74
CA GLY A 448 26.82 -3.14 9.72
C GLY A 448 25.74 -2.87 10.77
N ALA A 449 25.70 -1.68 11.38
CA ALA A 449 24.66 -1.33 12.34
C ALA A 449 23.25 -1.28 11.73
N LYS A 450 23.12 -0.81 10.47
CA LYS A 450 21.85 -0.85 9.73
C LYS A 450 21.40 -2.28 9.45
N ASN A 451 22.32 -3.18 9.07
CA ASN A 451 22.02 -4.59 8.85
C ASN A 451 21.66 -5.30 10.17
N ALA A 452 22.38 -5.03 11.25
CA ALA A 452 22.07 -5.56 12.58
C ALA A 452 20.68 -5.11 13.05
N ALA A 453 20.36 -3.81 12.92
CA ALA A 453 19.02 -3.30 13.26
C ALA A 453 17.92 -3.94 12.41
N LYS A 454 18.18 -4.19 11.12
CA LYS A 454 17.23 -4.88 10.23
C LYS A 454 17.02 -6.34 10.61
N GLU A 455 18.08 -7.07 10.95
CA GLU A 455 17.99 -8.45 11.43
C GLU A 455 17.29 -8.53 12.78
N THR A 456 17.58 -7.61 13.71
CA THR A 456 16.87 -7.52 14.99
C THR A 456 15.39 -7.22 14.79
N ALA A 457 15.04 -6.28 13.90
CA ALA A 457 13.65 -5.98 13.56
C ALA A 457 12.93 -7.17 12.89
N LYS A 458 13.64 -7.94 12.05
CA LYS A 458 13.10 -9.15 11.43
C LYS A 458 12.85 -10.23 12.47
N ARG A 459 13.80 -10.45 13.39
CA ARG A 459 13.67 -11.41 14.50
C ARG A 459 12.54 -11.02 15.46
N SER A 460 12.42 -9.74 15.80
CA SER A 460 11.33 -9.25 16.65
C SER A 460 9.97 -9.37 15.95
N ALA A 461 9.90 -9.10 14.64
CA ALA A 461 8.68 -9.30 13.87
C ALA A 461 8.28 -10.78 13.78
N THR A 462 9.24 -11.70 13.61
CA THR A 462 8.94 -13.15 13.60
C THR A 462 8.52 -13.67 14.97
N ALA A 463 9.12 -13.18 16.05
CA ALA A 463 8.74 -13.54 17.41
C ALA A 463 7.33 -13.02 17.74
N ALA A 464 7.07 -11.74 17.48
CA ALA A 464 5.74 -11.15 17.67
C ALA A 464 4.66 -11.86 16.84
N ALA A 465 4.97 -12.26 15.60
CA ALA A 465 4.04 -13.02 14.77
C ALA A 465 3.78 -14.46 15.31
N ALA A 466 4.78 -15.09 15.93
CA ALA A 466 4.63 -16.39 16.56
C ALA A 466 3.80 -16.31 17.84
N ASP A 467 3.99 -15.26 18.64
CA ASP A 467 3.22 -15.02 19.87
C ASP A 467 1.76 -14.67 19.55
N GLU A 468 1.53 -13.80 18.55
CA GLU A 468 0.19 -13.50 18.04
C GLU A 468 -0.52 -14.78 17.58
N LYS A 469 0.20 -15.62 16.84
CA LYS A 469 -0.30 -16.90 16.34
C LYS A 469 -0.73 -17.83 17.48
N LYS A 470 0.10 -18.02 18.50
CA LYS A 470 -0.24 -18.85 19.68
C LYS A 470 -1.41 -18.29 20.46
N ALA A 471 -1.42 -16.98 20.71
CA ALA A 471 -2.48 -16.33 21.47
C ALA A 471 -3.86 -16.41 20.78
N LEU A 472 -3.89 -16.51 19.45
CA LEU A 472 -5.13 -16.72 18.69
C LEU A 472 -5.53 -18.19 18.60
N GLU A 473 -4.58 -19.12 18.56
CA GLU A 473 -4.89 -20.56 18.69
C GLU A 473 -5.50 -20.87 20.06
N GLU A 474 -4.96 -20.32 21.14
CA GLU A 474 -5.49 -20.48 22.51
C GLU A 474 -6.87 -19.84 22.66
N TRP A 475 -7.07 -18.65 22.09
CA TRP A 475 -8.37 -17.99 22.07
C TRP A 475 -9.40 -18.81 21.30
N ALA A 476 -9.06 -19.31 20.10
CA ALA A 476 -9.94 -20.14 19.29
C ALA A 476 -10.27 -21.46 19.99
N LEU A 477 -9.31 -22.06 20.68
CA LEU A 477 -9.50 -23.27 21.48
C LEU A 477 -10.42 -23.03 22.68
N THR A 478 -10.26 -21.90 23.37
CA THR A 478 -11.16 -21.50 24.46
C THR A 478 -12.57 -21.28 23.94
N ARG A 479 -12.71 -20.61 22.79
CA ARG A 479 -14.00 -20.40 22.13
C ARG A 479 -14.65 -21.73 21.77
N LEU A 480 -13.91 -22.66 21.15
CA LEU A 480 -14.39 -24.01 20.84
C LEU A 480 -14.89 -24.76 22.08
N ARG A 481 -14.19 -24.66 23.22
CA ARG A 481 -14.63 -25.28 24.48
C ARG A 481 -15.93 -24.68 25.02
N THR A 482 -16.16 -23.38 24.80
CA THR A 482 -17.35 -22.68 25.33
C THR A 482 -18.56 -22.76 24.41
N SER A 483 -18.38 -22.54 23.09
CA SER A 483 -19.49 -22.45 22.12
C SER A 483 -19.62 -23.67 21.20
N GLY A 484 -18.70 -24.63 21.24
CA GLY A 484 -18.68 -25.80 20.36
C GLY A 484 -18.24 -25.52 18.91
N GLU A 485 -18.33 -24.27 18.47
CA GLU A 485 -17.95 -23.84 17.13
C GLU A 485 -17.11 -22.56 17.15
N VAL A 486 -16.17 -22.45 16.20
CA VAL A 486 -15.44 -21.23 15.87
C VAL A 486 -15.34 -21.09 14.35
N THR A 487 -15.75 -19.95 13.82
CA THR A 487 -15.68 -19.65 12.39
C THR A 487 -14.34 -18.99 12.02
N TRP A 488 -13.91 -19.13 10.77
CA TRP A 488 -12.69 -18.47 10.30
C TRP A 488 -12.83 -16.93 10.29
N GLN A 489 -14.06 -16.41 10.18
CA GLN A 489 -14.34 -14.97 10.20
C GLN A 489 -14.09 -14.39 11.59
N GLU A 490 -14.55 -15.06 12.64
CA GLU A 490 -14.30 -14.65 14.03
C GLU A 490 -12.81 -14.62 14.36
N ILE A 491 -12.03 -15.63 13.92
CA ILE A 491 -10.56 -15.63 14.11
C ILE A 491 -9.91 -14.46 13.37
N ARG A 492 -10.36 -14.16 12.14
CA ARG A 492 -9.83 -13.04 11.35
C ARG A 492 -10.14 -11.70 12.01
N ASP A 493 -11.36 -11.54 12.51
CA ASP A 493 -11.83 -10.30 13.09
C ASP A 493 -11.19 -10.05 14.47
N GLU A 494 -11.02 -11.09 15.29
CA GLU A 494 -10.25 -11.04 16.54
C GLU A 494 -8.78 -10.71 16.28
N ALA A 495 -8.14 -11.36 15.31
CA ALA A 495 -6.75 -11.05 14.92
C ALA A 495 -6.61 -9.59 14.48
N HIS A 496 -7.56 -9.09 13.69
CA HIS A 496 -7.57 -7.71 13.26
C HIS A 496 -7.80 -6.73 14.42
N ALA A 497 -8.68 -7.07 15.38
CA ALA A 497 -8.90 -6.29 16.59
C ALA A 497 -7.61 -6.19 17.42
N ARG A 498 -6.90 -7.30 17.63
CA ARG A 498 -5.61 -7.32 18.33
C ARG A 498 -4.53 -6.53 17.61
N ARG A 499 -4.43 -6.62 16.29
CA ARG A 499 -3.46 -5.80 15.54
C ARG A 499 -3.79 -4.32 15.61
N LYS A 500 -5.07 -3.95 15.63
CA LYS A 500 -5.51 -2.55 15.73
C LYS A 500 -5.16 -1.89 17.06
N THR A 501 -5.02 -2.65 18.14
CA THR A 501 -4.56 -2.08 19.42
C THR A 501 -3.08 -1.68 19.35
N THR A 502 -2.27 -2.45 18.60
CA THR A 502 -0.83 -2.15 18.39
C THR A 502 -0.57 -1.17 17.25
N ASP A 503 -1.32 -1.26 16.15
CA ASP A 503 -1.18 -0.43 14.95
C ASP A 503 -2.56 -0.10 14.37
N LYS A 504 -2.94 1.17 14.45
CA LYS A 504 -4.22 1.68 13.92
C LYS A 504 -4.39 1.44 12.42
N LYS A 505 -3.30 1.21 11.67
CA LYS A 505 -3.30 0.94 10.23
C LYS A 505 -3.19 -0.55 9.88
N ALA A 506 -3.25 -1.44 10.88
CA ALA A 506 -3.15 -2.86 10.64
C ALA A 506 -4.23 -3.38 9.66
N VAL A 507 -3.82 -4.25 8.75
CA VAL A 507 -4.71 -4.92 7.79
C VAL A 507 -5.14 -6.27 8.37
N ALA A 508 -6.41 -6.61 8.17
CA ALA A 508 -6.94 -7.92 8.56
C ALA A 508 -6.16 -9.06 7.87
N PRO A 509 -5.86 -10.16 8.58
CA PRO A 509 -5.17 -11.28 7.97
C PRO A 509 -5.98 -11.93 6.84
N GLY A 510 -5.28 -12.58 5.91
CA GLY A 510 -5.89 -13.29 4.80
C GLY A 510 -6.75 -14.48 5.23
N ARG A 511 -7.65 -14.92 4.35
CA ARG A 511 -8.59 -16.03 4.60
C ARG A 511 -7.86 -17.36 4.88
N SER A 512 -6.82 -17.70 4.11
CA SER A 512 -6.02 -18.92 4.31
C SER A 512 -5.37 -18.95 5.70
N TRP A 513 -4.78 -17.83 6.11
CA TRP A 513 -4.17 -17.70 7.43
C TRP A 513 -5.15 -17.98 8.57
N ALA A 514 -6.39 -17.47 8.47
CA ALA A 514 -7.42 -17.71 9.47
C ALA A 514 -7.89 -19.17 9.49
N TYR A 515 -7.96 -19.83 8.33
CA TYR A 515 -8.23 -21.27 8.25
C TYR A 515 -7.14 -22.10 8.94
N ASP A 516 -5.87 -21.81 8.71
CA ASP A 516 -4.78 -22.56 9.33
C ASP A 516 -4.84 -22.51 10.86
N ARG A 517 -5.24 -21.35 11.43
CA ARG A 517 -5.43 -21.20 12.88
C ARG A 517 -6.63 -21.99 13.38
N ARG A 518 -7.74 -21.97 12.63
CA ARG A 518 -8.95 -22.75 12.94
C ARG A 518 -8.63 -24.24 12.96
N THR A 519 -7.94 -24.75 11.94
CA THR A 519 -7.57 -26.16 11.83
C THR A 519 -6.66 -26.58 12.98
N ALA A 520 -5.64 -25.78 13.32
CA ALA A 520 -4.77 -26.06 14.46
C ALA A 520 -5.54 -26.09 15.80
N ALA A 521 -6.49 -25.17 15.99
CA ALA A 521 -7.33 -25.15 17.19
C ALA A 521 -8.27 -26.38 17.26
N LEU A 522 -8.84 -26.81 16.13
CA LEU A 522 -9.68 -28.02 16.03
C LEU A 522 -8.86 -29.30 16.31
N GLU A 523 -7.65 -29.41 15.75
CA GLU A 523 -6.74 -30.53 16.02
C GLU A 523 -6.36 -30.61 17.51
N ALA A 524 -6.05 -29.46 18.12
CA ALA A 524 -5.74 -29.39 19.55
C ALA A 524 -6.96 -29.71 20.43
N HIS A 525 -8.16 -29.27 20.03
CA HIS A 525 -9.42 -29.61 20.70
C HIS A 525 -9.71 -31.12 20.63
N GLY A 526 -9.54 -31.74 19.45
CA GLY A 526 -9.75 -33.18 19.25
C GLY A 526 -8.77 -34.05 20.04
N LYS A 527 -7.50 -33.64 20.16
CA LYS A 527 -6.50 -34.32 20.99
C LYS A 527 -6.81 -34.22 22.49
N GLY A 528 -7.39 -33.10 22.94
CA GLY A 528 -7.79 -32.91 24.34
C GLY A 528 -9.03 -33.73 24.74
N GLY A 529 -9.97 -33.95 23.83
CA GLY A 529 -11.19 -34.73 24.07
C GLY A 529 -10.94 -36.23 24.34
N LEU A 530 -9.84 -36.79 23.82
CA LEU A 530 -9.48 -38.19 24.05
C LEU A 530 -8.87 -38.48 25.44
N HIS A 531 -8.39 -37.46 26.16
CA HIS A 531 -7.79 -37.64 27.48
C HIS A 531 -8.72 -37.28 28.66
N ALA A 532 -9.81 -36.55 28.43
CA ALA A 532 -10.67 -36.06 29.51
C ALA A 532 -11.80 -37.04 29.94
N VAL A 533 -11.95 -38.20 29.28
CA VAL A 533 -13.06 -39.13 29.55
C VAL A 533 -12.66 -40.33 30.44
N ARG A 534 -11.44 -40.40 31.01
CA ARG A 534 -10.99 -41.62 31.71
C ARG A 534 -10.54 -41.50 33.17
N THR A 535 -10.91 -40.46 33.90
CA THR A 535 -10.54 -40.34 35.33
C THR A 535 -11.69 -39.87 36.22
N GLY A 536 -12.89 -40.43 36.05
CA GLY A 536 -14.08 -39.99 36.81
C GLY A 536 -15.11 -41.07 37.18
N GLU A 537 -14.82 -42.36 37.01
CA GLU A 537 -15.68 -43.45 37.54
C GLU A 537 -14.79 -44.57 38.10
N ALA A 538 -14.33 -44.35 39.33
CA ALA A 538 -13.91 -45.39 40.29
C ALA A 538 -13.73 -44.74 41.66
N ALA A 539 -14.84 -44.35 42.28
CA ALA A 539 -15.03 -44.25 43.73
C ALA A 539 -16.53 -44.19 44.01
#